data_AF-A0A1V0GYF3-F1
#
_entry.id   AF-A0A1V0GYF3-F1
#
_cell.length_a   1.000
_cell.length_b   1.000
_cell.length_c   1.000
_cell.angle_alpha   90.00
_cell.angle_beta   90.00
_cell.angle_gamma   90.00
#
_symmetry.space_group_name_H-M   'P 1'
#
loop_
_entity.id
_entity.type
_entity.pdbx_description
1 polymer ?
#
loop_
_entity_poly.entity_id
_entity_poly.type
_entity_poly.pdbx_seq_one_letter_code
_entity_poly.pdbx_strand_id
1 'polypeptide(L)'
;MKANIRQVWTPTGANFFARVSGAYLENLLADLTGCDRDSSEFRAFTAAKKKDKASTLERLFTNAEAQALWKIDAGMKTRIDAWVPEGI
;
A
#
# COMPACT_ATOMS: atom_id res chain seq x y z
N MET A 1 -5.67 26.24 6.64
CA MET A 1 -6.19 24.90 6.28
C MET A 1 -5.06 24.15 5.56
N LYS A 2 -4.50 23.07 6.13
CA LYS A 2 -3.50 22.26 5.42
C LYS A 2 -4.24 21.50 4.32
N ALA A 3 -3.82 21.64 3.06
CA ALA A 3 -4.36 20.84 1.97
C ALA A 3 -4.08 19.36 2.27
N ASN A 4 -5.13 18.54 2.35
CA ASN A 4 -4.95 17.11 2.49
C ASN A 4 -4.73 16.53 1.09
N ILE A 5 -3.53 16.00 0.84
CA ILE A 5 -3.18 15.46 -0.48
C ILE A 5 -4.17 14.39 -0.95
N ARG A 6 -4.79 13.63 -0.04
CA ARG A 6 -5.80 12.60 -0.34
C ARG A 6 -7.10 13.14 -0.92
N GLN A 7 -7.36 14.44 -0.78
CA GLN A 7 -8.49 15.10 -1.46
C GLN A 7 -8.23 15.31 -2.96
N VAL A 8 -6.96 15.30 -3.36
CA VAL A 8 -6.54 15.60 -4.74
C VAL A 8 -5.93 14.37 -5.41
N TRP A 9 -5.28 13.49 -4.64
CA TRP A 9 -4.51 12.38 -5.15
C TRP A 9 -4.42 11.18 -4.19
N THR A 10 -4.79 10.02 -4.72
CA THR A 10 -4.63 8.70 -4.07
C THR A 10 -3.89 7.79 -5.05
N PRO A 11 -2.85 7.05 -4.60
CA PRO A 11 -2.13 6.15 -5.49
C PRO A 11 -3.03 4.98 -5.91
N THR A 12 -3.04 4.68 -7.21
CA THR A 12 -3.77 3.57 -7.84
C THR A 12 -2.86 2.81 -8.77
N GLY A 13 -3.31 1.63 -9.22
CA GLY A 13 -2.69 0.87 -10.30
C GLY A 13 -2.52 1.72 -11.55
N ALA A 14 -3.52 2.52 -11.91
CA ALA A 14 -3.50 3.34 -13.13
C ALA A 14 -2.53 4.52 -13.06
N ASN A 15 -2.36 5.17 -11.91
CA ASN A 15 -1.55 6.39 -11.80
C ASN A 15 -0.11 6.16 -11.30
N PHE A 16 0.13 5.16 -10.43
CA PHE A 16 1.42 5.01 -9.74
C PHE A 16 1.86 3.55 -9.61
N PHE A 17 1.06 2.66 -9.03
CA PHE A 17 1.55 1.31 -8.67
C PHE A 17 1.95 0.44 -9.86
N ALA A 18 1.38 0.65 -11.05
CA ALA A 18 1.85 -0.05 -12.25
C ALA A 18 3.21 0.45 -12.78
N ARG A 19 3.64 1.66 -12.39
CA ARG A 19 4.85 2.32 -12.91
C ARG A 19 6.11 1.98 -12.12
N VAL A 20 5.97 1.54 -10.87
CA VAL A 20 7.10 1.14 -10.00
C VAL A 20 7.44 -0.35 -10.16
N SER A 21 8.58 -0.78 -9.62
CA SER A 21 9.00 -2.19 -9.69
C SER A 21 8.19 -3.08 -8.74
N GLY A 22 8.17 -4.40 -8.98
CA GLY A 22 7.54 -5.36 -8.06
C GLY A 22 8.16 -5.32 -6.66
N ALA A 23 9.50 -5.27 -6.59
CA ALA A 23 10.24 -5.15 -5.33
C ALA A 23 9.89 -3.86 -4.56
N TYR A 24 9.62 -2.75 -5.27
CA TYR A 24 9.14 -1.53 -4.63
C TYR A 24 7.78 -1.75 -3.95
N LEU A 25 6.84 -2.42 -4.62
CA LEU A 25 5.52 -2.72 -4.05
C LEU A 25 5.62 -3.62 -2.81
N GLU A 26 6.54 -4.58 -2.81
CA GLU A 26 6.82 -5.46 -1.68
C GLU A 26 7.38 -4.71 -0.47
N ASN A 27 8.39 -3.88 -0.69
CA ASN A 27 8.94 -3.03 0.37
C ASN A 27 7.89 -2.05 0.90
N LEU A 28 7.13 -1.42 0.01
CA LEU A 28 6.07 -0.48 0.40
C LEU A 28 5.01 -1.16 1.26
N LEU A 29 4.56 -2.36 0.88
CA LEU A 29 3.58 -3.09 1.69
C LEU A 29 4.14 -3.37 3.10
N ALA A 30 5.36 -3.91 3.20
CA ALA A 30 6.00 -4.16 4.49
C ALA A 30 6.14 -2.89 5.33
N ASP A 31 6.47 -1.77 4.70
CA ASP A 31 6.61 -0.48 5.37
C ASP A 31 5.26 0.02 5.88
N LEU A 32 4.20 -0.05 5.07
CA LEU A 32 2.88 0.46 5.44
C LEU A 32 2.21 -0.37 6.53
N THR A 33 2.38 -1.69 6.49
CA THR A 33 1.69 -2.62 7.40
C THR A 33 2.55 -3.08 8.57
N GLY A 34 3.87 -2.89 8.52
CA GLY A 34 4.80 -3.45 9.49
C GLY A 34 4.77 -4.98 9.57
N CYS A 35 4.22 -5.65 8.55
CA CYS A 35 4.08 -7.11 8.58
C CYS A 35 5.43 -7.81 8.59
N ASP A 36 5.44 -9.00 9.20
CA ASP A 36 6.60 -9.89 9.15
C ASP A 36 6.82 -10.37 7.71
N ARG A 37 8.03 -10.15 7.19
CA ARG A 37 8.41 -10.56 5.82
C ARG A 37 8.49 -12.08 5.66
N ASP A 38 8.61 -12.82 6.76
CA ASP A 38 8.59 -14.27 6.75
C ASP A 38 7.18 -14.87 6.90
N SER A 39 6.17 -14.02 7.13
CA SER A 39 4.77 -14.45 7.21
C SER A 39 4.28 -15.10 5.91
N SER A 40 3.35 -16.05 6.04
CA SER A 40 2.70 -16.71 4.89
C SER A 40 2.04 -15.70 3.95
N GLU A 41 1.44 -14.65 4.50
CA GLU A 41 0.70 -13.61 3.80
C GLU A 41 1.64 -12.73 2.98
N PHE A 42 2.77 -12.31 3.56
CA PHE A 42 3.77 -11.54 2.82
C PHE A 42 4.43 -12.39 1.73
N ARG A 43 4.73 -13.66 2.00
CA ARG A 43 5.26 -14.59 1.00
C ARG A 43 4.27 -14.85 -0.15
N ALA A 44 2.98 -14.96 0.15
CA ALA A 44 1.94 -15.06 -0.87
C ALA A 44 1.87 -13.78 -1.71
N PHE A 45 2.00 -12.60 -1.08
CA PHE A 45 2.07 -11.33 -1.78
C PHE A 45 3.30 -11.24 -2.69
N THR A 46 4.50 -11.61 -2.23
CA THR A 46 5.74 -11.55 -3.04
C THR A 46 5.69 -12.53 -4.22
N ALA A 47 5.00 -13.67 -4.08
CA ALA A 47 4.78 -14.63 -5.18
C ALA A 47 3.75 -14.15 -6.22
N ALA A 48 2.91 -13.16 -5.89
CA ALA A 48 1.86 -12.68 -6.78
C ALA A 48 2.41 -11.91 -7.99
N LYS A 49 1.62 -11.84 -9.08
CA LYS A 49 1.97 -11.04 -10.26
C LYS A 49 2.00 -9.56 -9.87
N LYS A 50 2.84 -8.77 -10.55
CA LYS A 50 2.96 -7.31 -10.30
C LYS A 50 1.62 -6.58 -10.35
N LYS A 51 0.73 -6.96 -11.29
CA LYS A 51 -0.62 -6.37 -11.40
C LYS A 51 -1.44 -6.59 -10.13
N ASP A 52 -1.39 -7.81 -9.58
CA ASP A 52 -2.15 -8.16 -8.37
C ASP A 52 -1.57 -7.45 -7.14
N LYS A 53 -0.23 -7.34 -7.06
CA LYS A 53 0.45 -6.53 -6.03
C LYS A 53 0.00 -5.07 -6.05
N ALA A 54 -0.07 -4.47 -7.25
CA ALA A 54 -0.53 -3.09 -7.43
C ALA A 54 -1.99 -2.92 -7.00
N SER A 55 -2.86 -3.88 -7.35
CA SER A 55 -4.26 -3.87 -6.91
C SER A 55 -4.41 -4.04 -5.39
N THR A 56 -3.61 -4.88 -4.75
CA THR A 56 -3.60 -5.03 -3.29
C THR A 56 -3.20 -3.73 -2.60
N LEU A 57 -2.15 -3.05 -3.07
CA LEU A 57 -1.76 -1.76 -2.51
C LEU A 57 -2.84 -0.70 -2.73
N GLU A 58 -3.42 -0.59 -3.93
CA GLU A 58 -4.54 0.34 -4.18
C GLU A 58 -5.71 0.13 -3.22
N ARG A 59 -6.07 -1.14 -2.96
CA ARG A 59 -7.10 -1.48 -1.96
C ARG A 59 -6.69 -1.08 -0.55
N LEU A 60 -5.41 -1.17 -0.19
CA LEU A 60 -4.92 -0.74 1.12
C LEU A 60 -5.20 0.76 1.37
N PHE A 61 -5.15 1.60 0.33
CA PHE A 61 -5.47 3.03 0.43
C PHE A 61 -6.97 3.37 0.34
N THR A 62 -7.81 2.45 -0.13
CA THR A 62 -9.20 2.78 -0.52
C THR A 62 -10.28 1.91 0.12
N ASN A 63 -9.93 0.71 0.62
CA ASN A 63 -10.89 -0.32 1.01
C ASN A 63 -10.63 -0.79 2.46
N ALA A 64 -11.67 -0.68 3.29
CA ALA A 64 -11.61 -1.05 4.71
C ALA A 64 -11.48 -2.56 4.95
N GLU A 65 -12.04 -3.41 4.08
CA GLU A 65 -11.88 -4.87 4.19
C GLU A 65 -10.43 -5.30 3.93
N ALA A 66 -9.77 -4.67 2.95
CA ALA A 66 -8.36 -4.89 2.71
C ALA A 66 -7.51 -4.45 3.90
N GLN A 67 -7.84 -3.32 4.54
CA GLN A 67 -7.18 -2.88 5.77
C GLN A 67 -7.41 -3.87 6.92
N ALA A 68 -8.62 -4.42 7.07
CA ALA A 68 -8.90 -5.45 8.07
C ALA A 68 -8.10 -6.74 7.81
N LEU A 69 -7.99 -7.18 6.55
CA LEU A 69 -7.20 -8.36 6.17
C LEU A 69 -5.72 -8.22 6.55
N TRP A 70 -5.16 -7.02 6.36
CA TRP A 70 -3.79 -6.70 6.73
C TRP A 70 -3.63 -6.30 8.20
N LYS A 71 -4.69 -6.42 9.02
CA LYS A 71 -4.70 -6.09 10.45
C LYS A 71 -4.20 -4.67 10.72
N ILE A 72 -4.57 -3.73 9.85
CA ILE A 72 -4.16 -2.32 9.95
C ILE A 72 -4.74 -1.70 11.22
N ASP A 73 -3.85 -1.32 12.13
CA ASP A 73 -4.20 -0.56 13.33
C ASP A 73 -4.25 0.97 13.06
N ALA A 74 -4.57 1.76 14.09
CA ALA A 74 -4.66 3.21 13.96
C ALA A 74 -3.34 3.89 13.57
N GLY A 75 -2.19 3.35 13.99
CA GLY A 75 -0.87 3.87 13.65
C GLY A 75 -0.52 3.58 12.19
N MET A 76 -0.75 2.34 11.74
CA MET A 76 -0.59 1.93 10.35
C MET A 76 -1.54 2.71 9.44
N LYS A 77 -2.80 2.92 9.86
CA LYS A 77 -3.76 3.73 9.11
C LYS A 77 -3.28 5.17 8.94
N THR A 78 -2.74 5.77 10.01
CA THR A 78 -2.15 7.11 9.95
C THR A 78 -0.98 7.16 8.98
N ARG A 79 -0.13 6.13 8.98
CA ARG A 79 0.99 6.00 8.01
C ARG A 79 0.47 5.90 6.58
N ILE A 80 -0.51 5.04 6.32
CA ILE A 80 -1.15 4.91 5.00
C ILE A 80 -1.76 6.24 4.58
N ASP A 81 -2.47 6.94 5.45
CA ASP A 81 -3.12 8.21 5.10
C ASP A 81 -2.10 9.32 4.79
N ALA A 82 -0.99 9.35 5.51
CA ALA A 82 0.09 10.34 5.32
C ALA A 82 1.08 9.99 4.20
N TRP A 83 1.10 8.74 3.73
CA TRP A 83 2.14 8.27 2.82
C TRP A 83 2.11 8.96 1.45
N VAL A 84 3.25 9.42 0.96
CA VAL A 84 3.40 9.91 -0.41
C VAL A 84 4.70 9.33 -0.99
N PRO A 85 4.77 9.08 -2.31
CA PRO A 85 6.03 8.70 -2.93
C PRO A 85 7.02 9.87 -2.87
N GLU A 86 8.30 9.56 -2.72
CA GLU A 86 9.35 10.57 -2.72
C GLU A 86 9.34 11.35 -4.06
N GLY A 87 9.29 12.68 -3.98
CA GLY A 87 9.28 13.56 -5.15
C GLY A 87 7.91 14.08 -5.61
N ILE A 88 6.83 13.89 -4.82
CA ILE A 88 5.58 14.67 -4.91
C ILE A 88 5.59 15.76 -3.83
#